data_AF-A0A4Q6GB79-F1
#
_entry.id   AF-A0A4Q6GB79-F1
#
_cell.length_a   1.000
_cell.length_b   1.000
_cell.length_c   1.000
_cell.angle_alpha   90.00
_cell.angle_beta   90.00
_cell.angle_gamma   90.00
#
_symmetry.space_group_name_H-M   'P 1'
#
loop_
_entity.id
_entity.type
_entity.pdbx_description
1 polymer ?
#
loop_
_entity_poly.entity_id
_entity_poly.type
_entity_poly.pdbx_seq_one_letter_code
_entity_poly.pdbx_strand_id
1 'polypeptide(L)'
;LPDQLTLPLMWLGLIASLDNLYMPAKPALLGAIAGYASLWTVWWLFKQLTGKEGMGHGDFKLLAALGAWVGLSGILPIVLLSSIVGAIIGSVWLATQGRDRATPIPFGPYLAIAGWIVFFWGQQMIDAYLKFSGLA
;
A
#
# COMPACT_ATOMS: atom_id res chain seq x y z
N LEU A 1 -5.19 9.53 -8.65
CA LEU A 1 -3.75 9.90 -8.71
C LEU A 1 -3.30 9.96 -10.17
N PRO A 2 -2.40 10.89 -10.55
CA PRO A 2 -1.89 10.98 -11.91
C PRO A 2 -1.01 9.77 -12.23
N ASP A 3 -1.40 9.02 -13.26
CA ASP A 3 -0.66 7.86 -13.78
C ASP A 3 0.77 8.23 -14.23
N GLN A 4 0.98 9.51 -14.54
CA GLN A 4 2.28 10.08 -14.92
C GLN A 4 3.34 9.99 -13.82
N LEU A 5 2.97 9.81 -12.54
CA LEU A 5 3.94 9.63 -11.46
C LEU A 5 4.08 8.18 -11.02
N THR A 6 2.98 7.42 -10.98
CA THR A 6 2.98 6.04 -10.47
C THR A 6 3.64 5.05 -11.42
N LEU A 7 3.40 5.20 -12.73
CA LEU A 7 4.00 4.35 -13.75
C LEU A 7 5.52 4.48 -13.84
N PRO A 8 6.11 5.69 -13.95
CA PRO A 8 7.57 5.79 -13.97
C PRO A 8 8.19 5.32 -12.65
N LEU A 9 7.53 5.52 -11.50
CA LEU A 9 8.02 4.99 -10.24
C LEU A 9 8.09 3.45 -10.26
N MET A 10 7.05 2.80 -10.78
CA MET A 10 7.01 1.34 -10.92
C MET A 10 8.12 0.83 -11.85
N TRP A 11 8.27 1.47 -13.02
CA TRP A 11 9.32 1.14 -13.98
C TRP A 11 10.72 1.37 -13.41
N LEU A 12 10.95 2.46 -12.70
CA LEU A 12 12.23 2.72 -12.03
C LEU A 12 12.54 1.67 -10.97
N GLY A 13 11.55 1.23 -10.17
CA GLY A 13 11.74 0.15 -9.20
C GLY A 13 12.10 -1.18 -9.87
N LEU A 14 11.42 -1.52 -10.98
CA LEU A 14 11.72 -2.74 -11.75
C LEU A 14 13.09 -2.66 -12.45
N ILE A 15 13.45 -1.53 -13.04
CA ILE A 15 14.76 -1.35 -13.69
C ILE A 15 15.88 -1.41 -12.63
N ALA A 16 15.72 -0.73 -11.49
CA ALA A 16 16.67 -0.81 -10.39
C ALA A 16 16.82 -2.24 -9.82
N SER A 17 15.77 -3.06 -9.91
CA SER A 17 15.83 -4.47 -9.50
C SER A 17 16.63 -5.36 -10.45
N LEU A 18 16.87 -4.95 -11.70
CA LEU A 18 17.72 -5.68 -12.64
C LEU A 18 19.18 -5.69 -12.18
N ASP A 19 19.66 -4.56 -11.66
CA ASP A 19 21.01 -4.42 -11.11
C ASP A 19 21.10 -4.81 -9.62
N ASN A 20 20.02 -5.37 -9.05
CA ASN A 20 19.89 -5.71 -7.62
C ASN A 20 20.25 -4.55 -6.66
N LEU A 21 19.98 -3.29 -7.06
CA LEU A 21 20.35 -2.10 -6.28
C LEU A 21 19.72 -2.07 -4.87
N TYR A 22 18.46 -2.48 -4.77
CA TYR A 22 17.69 -2.49 -3.51
C TYR A 22 17.02 -3.83 -3.22
N MET A 23 16.55 -4.52 -4.26
CA MET A 23 15.79 -5.76 -4.12
C MET A 23 15.99 -6.62 -5.37
N PRO A 24 16.11 -7.96 -5.26
CA PRO A 24 16.19 -8.81 -6.43
C PRO A 24 14.91 -8.76 -7.28
N ALA A 25 15.06 -8.97 -8.59
CA ALA A 25 13.96 -8.84 -9.55
C ALA A 25 12.73 -9.72 -9.22
N LYS A 26 12.92 -10.93 -8.69
CA LYS A 26 11.83 -11.84 -8.31
C LYS A 26 10.92 -11.26 -7.20
N PRO A 27 11.43 -10.91 -6.01
CA PRO A 27 10.61 -10.32 -4.96
C PRO A 27 10.05 -8.94 -5.32
N ALA A 28 10.73 -8.15 -6.16
CA ALA A 28 10.20 -6.89 -6.68
C ALA A 28 8.98 -7.11 -7.59
N LEU A 29 9.05 -8.07 -8.52
CA LEU A 29 7.92 -8.41 -9.40
C LEU A 29 6.73 -8.97 -8.61
N LEU A 30 6.99 -9.90 -7.70
CA LEU A 30 5.96 -10.44 -6.80
C LEU A 30 5.36 -9.34 -5.92
N GLY A 31 6.19 -8.39 -5.50
CA GLY A 31 5.79 -7.19 -4.78
C GLY A 31 4.79 -6.34 -5.56
N ALA A 32 5.09 -6.06 -6.83
CA ALA A 32 4.19 -5.30 -7.69
C ALA A 32 2.85 -6.03 -7.93
N ILE A 33 2.90 -7.33 -8.22
CA ILE A 33 1.72 -8.16 -8.47
C ILE A 33 0.84 -8.26 -7.22
N ALA A 34 1.43 -8.63 -6.09
CA ALA A 34 0.69 -8.79 -4.85
C ALA A 34 0.20 -7.45 -4.30
N GLY A 35 0.93 -6.35 -4.53
CA GLY A 35 0.49 -5.00 -4.17
C GLY A 35 -0.77 -4.63 -4.94
N TYR A 36 -0.79 -4.84 -6.25
CA TYR A 36 -1.99 -4.63 -7.06
C TYR A 36 -3.15 -5.56 -6.62
N ALA A 37 -2.88 -6.85 -6.47
CA ALA A 37 -3.89 -7.86 -6.15
C ALA A 37 -4.50 -7.67 -4.75
N SER A 38 -3.70 -7.27 -3.77
CA SER A 38 -4.16 -7.05 -2.39
C SER A 38 -5.22 -5.96 -2.32
N LEU A 39 -4.92 -4.76 -2.82
CA LEU A 39 -5.90 -3.67 -2.82
C LEU A 39 -7.07 -3.95 -3.75
N TRP A 40 -6.84 -4.62 -4.87
CA TRP A 40 -7.92 -5.02 -5.77
C TRP A 40 -8.91 -5.96 -5.08
N THR A 41 -8.42 -6.93 -4.30
CA THR A 41 -9.26 -7.86 -3.53
C THR A 41 -10.05 -7.13 -2.45
N VAL A 42 -9.40 -6.23 -1.70
CA VAL A 42 -10.09 -5.42 -0.67
C VAL A 42 -11.16 -4.54 -1.29
N TRP A 43 -10.87 -3.86 -2.40
CA TRP A 43 -11.84 -3.05 -3.13
C TRP A 43 -13.03 -3.88 -3.62
N TRP A 44 -12.76 -5.06 -4.19
CA TRP A 44 -13.78 -5.94 -4.72
C TRP A 44 -14.72 -6.40 -3.59
N LEU A 45 -14.17 -6.82 -2.45
CA LEU A 45 -14.92 -7.21 -1.25
C LEU A 45 -15.75 -6.05 -0.70
N PHE A 46 -15.16 -4.86 -0.64
CA PHE A 46 -15.84 -3.66 -0.14
C PHE A 46 -16.98 -3.23 -1.07
N LYS A 47 -16.76 -3.27 -2.39
CA LYS A 47 -17.78 -2.99 -3.42
C LYS A 47 -18.95 -3.95 -3.30
N GLN A 48 -18.68 -5.23 -3.06
CA GLN A 48 -19.73 -6.24 -2.93
C GLN A 48 -20.55 -6.07 -1.63
N LEU A 49 -19.93 -5.61 -0.54
CA LEU A 49 -20.60 -5.43 0.75
C LEU A 49 -21.34 -4.09 0.90
N THR A 50 -20.78 -2.99 0.38
CA THR A 50 -21.36 -1.65 0.57
C THR A 50 -22.06 -1.10 -0.68
N GLY A 51 -21.90 -1.74 -1.84
CA GLY A 51 -22.51 -1.30 -3.11
C GLY A 51 -22.05 0.08 -3.59
N LYS A 52 -21.05 0.68 -2.94
CA LYS A 52 -20.50 2.01 -3.23
C LYS A 52 -19.08 1.88 -3.75
N GLU A 53 -18.75 2.66 -4.76
CA GLU A 53 -17.37 2.77 -5.28
C GLU A 53 -16.54 3.63 -4.33
N GLY A 54 -16.06 3.01 -3.24
CA GLY A 54 -15.39 3.72 -2.15
C GLY A 54 -13.91 4.04 -2.38
N MET A 55 -13.26 3.51 -3.42
CA MET A 55 -11.80 3.62 -3.60
C MET A 55 -11.41 4.06 -5.00
N GLY A 56 -10.40 4.92 -5.11
CA GLY A 56 -9.86 5.38 -6.38
C GLY A 56 -8.92 4.36 -7.02
N HIS A 57 -9.15 4.01 -8.27
CA HIS A 57 -8.31 3.08 -9.04
C HIS A 57 -6.82 3.47 -9.13
N GLY A 58 -6.47 4.74 -8.87
CA GLY A 58 -5.09 5.20 -8.82
C GLY A 58 -4.28 4.66 -7.63
N ASP A 59 -4.96 4.28 -6.55
CA ASP A 59 -4.31 3.82 -5.31
C ASP A 59 -3.72 2.41 -5.50
N PHE A 60 -4.35 1.59 -6.35
CA PHE A 60 -3.86 0.25 -6.72
C PHE A 60 -2.51 0.31 -7.43
N LYS A 61 -2.37 1.27 -8.36
CA LYS A 61 -1.12 1.48 -9.10
C LYS A 61 -0.02 2.01 -8.20
N LEU A 62 -0.38 2.86 -7.23
CA LEU A 62 0.57 3.39 -6.24
C LEU A 62 1.14 2.27 -5.38
N LEU A 63 0.30 1.38 -4.86
CA LEU A 63 0.77 0.24 -4.07
C LEU A 63 1.56 -0.75 -4.91
N ALA A 64 1.18 -0.98 -6.17
CA ALA A 64 1.96 -1.80 -7.08
C ALA A 64 3.36 -1.20 -7.33
N ALA A 65 3.43 0.13 -7.52
CA ALA A 65 4.70 0.83 -7.64
C ALA A 65 5.53 0.66 -6.37
N LEU A 66 4.98 0.95 -5.20
CA LEU A 66 5.66 0.77 -3.90
C LEU A 66 6.09 -0.69 -3.67
N GLY A 67 5.28 -1.66 -4.08
CA GLY A 67 5.59 -3.07 -4.04
C GLY A 67 6.77 -3.45 -4.94
N ALA A 68 6.99 -2.75 -6.06
CA ALA A 68 8.19 -2.95 -6.87
C ALA A 68 9.48 -2.51 -6.15
N TRP A 69 9.40 -1.50 -5.28
CA TRP A 69 10.55 -0.98 -4.52
C TRP A 69 10.82 -1.77 -3.24
N VAL A 70 9.78 -2.09 -2.47
CA VAL A 70 9.93 -2.75 -1.15
C VAL A 70 9.74 -4.27 -1.23
N GLY A 71 9.31 -4.79 -2.38
CA GLY A 71 9.06 -6.21 -2.60
C GLY A 71 7.85 -6.75 -1.84
N LEU A 72 7.64 -8.07 -1.96
CA LEU A 72 6.50 -8.79 -1.39
C LEU A 72 6.33 -8.55 0.13
N SER A 73 7.44 -8.53 0.86
CA SER A 73 7.46 -8.40 2.33
C SER A 73 6.97 -7.03 2.80
N GLY A 74 7.15 -5.98 2.00
CA GLY A 74 6.76 -4.60 2.33
C GLY A 74 5.28 -4.30 2.11
N ILE A 75 4.56 -5.11 1.31
CA ILE A 75 3.15 -4.84 1.00
C ILE A 75 2.30 -4.90 2.26
N LEU A 76 2.46 -5.96 3.06
CA LEU A 76 1.65 -6.20 4.24
C LEU A 76 1.74 -5.03 5.25
N PRO A 77 2.93 -4.54 5.64
CA PRO A 77 3.02 -3.39 6.52
C PRO A 77 2.48 -2.10 5.89
N ILE A 78 2.64 -1.86 4.58
CA ILE A 78 2.07 -0.67 3.91
C ILE A 78 0.53 -0.69 4.00
N VAL A 79 -0.09 -1.83 3.70
CA VAL A 79 -1.54 -1.99 3.75
C VAL A 79 -2.05 -1.86 5.18
N LEU A 80 -1.37 -2.47 6.16
CA LEU A 80 -1.74 -2.35 7.57
C LEU A 80 -1.65 -0.91 8.07
N LEU A 81 -0.53 -0.23 7.85
CA LEU A 81 -0.33 1.15 8.31
C LEU A 81 -1.34 2.10 7.65
N SER A 82 -1.53 2.01 6.33
CA SER A 82 -2.50 2.85 5.63
C SER A 82 -3.93 2.57 6.09
N SER A 83 -4.29 1.31 6.34
CA SER A 83 -5.61 0.92 6.85
C SER A 83 -5.86 1.45 8.27
N ILE A 84 -4.88 1.35 9.18
CA ILE A 84 -5.00 1.89 10.54
C ILE A 84 -5.20 3.41 10.50
N VAL A 85 -4.39 4.12 9.73
CA VAL A 85 -4.50 5.58 9.59
C VAL A 85 -5.84 5.97 8.98
N GLY A 86 -6.25 5.28 7.90
CA GLY A 86 -7.54 5.49 7.24
C GLY A 86 -8.73 5.19 8.16
N ALA A 87 -8.65 4.13 8.98
CA ALA A 87 -9.69 3.75 9.92
C ALA A 87 -9.80 4.74 11.09
N ILE A 88 -8.69 5.22 11.64
CA ILE A 88 -8.69 6.23 12.71
C ILE A 88 -9.32 7.53 12.20
N ILE A 89 -8.84 8.05 11.06
CA ILE A 89 -9.35 9.31 10.49
C ILE A 89 -10.81 9.14 10.06
N GLY A 90 -11.15 8.03 9.42
CA GLY A 90 -12.53 7.71 9.04
C GLY A 90 -13.45 7.62 10.25
N SER A 91 -13.00 7.02 11.36
CA SER A 91 -13.78 6.92 12.60
C SER A 91 -13.96 8.28 13.28
N VAL A 92 -12.91 9.09 13.37
CA VAL A 92 -12.97 10.46 13.91
C VAL A 92 -13.90 11.34 13.06
N TRP A 93 -13.83 11.20 11.74
CA TRP A 93 -14.67 11.98 10.84
C TRP A 93 -16.15 11.57 10.94
N LEU A 94 -16.43 10.26 11.01
CA LEU A 94 -17.78 9.74 11.24
C LEU A 94 -18.36 10.21 12.58
N ALA A 95 -17.52 10.30 13.61
CA ALA A 95 -17.89 10.79 14.94
C ALA A 95 -18.16 12.31 14.97
N THR A 96 -17.46 13.10 14.14
CA THR A 96 -17.57 14.57 14.12
C THR A 96 -18.65 15.09 13.16
N GLN A 97 -18.92 14.43 12.03
CA GLN A 97 -19.88 14.90 11.03
C GLN A 97 -21.25 14.21 11.06
N GLY A 98 -21.45 13.19 11.91
CA GLY A 98 -22.78 12.64 12.20
C GLY A 98 -23.53 12.13 10.97
N ARG A 99 -23.33 10.84 10.61
CA ARG A 99 -24.13 10.00 9.69
C ARG A 99 -24.36 10.50 8.24
N ASP A 100 -24.13 11.78 7.94
CA ASP A 100 -24.54 12.36 6.67
C ASP A 100 -23.37 12.44 5.69
N ARG A 101 -23.57 11.72 4.59
CA ARG A 101 -22.73 11.59 3.39
C ARG A 101 -21.40 10.86 3.58
N ALA A 102 -21.41 9.65 3.03
CA ALA A 102 -20.27 8.88 2.57
C ALA A 102 -19.43 9.67 1.54
N THR A 103 -18.73 10.70 2.01
CA THR A 103 -17.69 11.36 1.28
C THR A 103 -16.54 10.36 1.11
N PRO A 104 -16.17 10.02 -0.14
CA PRO A 104 -15.10 9.07 -0.38
C PRO A 104 -13.80 9.61 0.25
N ILE A 105 -13.27 8.89 1.24
CA ILE A 105 -12.00 9.23 1.88
C ILE A 105 -10.89 8.89 0.87
N PRO A 106 -10.07 9.86 0.43
CA PRO A 106 -8.98 9.57 -0.49
C PRO A 106 -7.93 8.71 0.21
N PHE A 107 -7.80 7.45 -0.21
CA PHE A 107 -6.89 6.47 0.41
C PHE A 107 -5.43 6.66 -0.05
N GLY A 108 -5.25 7.20 -1.26
CA GLY A 108 -3.94 7.43 -1.89
C GLY A 108 -2.89 8.17 -1.06
N PRO A 109 -3.20 9.31 -0.41
CA PRO A 109 -2.23 10.04 0.41
C PRO A 109 -1.70 9.21 1.59
N TYR A 110 -2.58 8.47 2.27
CA TYR A 110 -2.18 7.62 3.39
C TYR A 110 -1.34 6.43 2.93
N LEU A 111 -1.66 5.87 1.77
CA LEU A 111 -0.86 4.85 1.09
C LEU A 111 0.53 5.36 0.73
N ALA A 112 0.64 6.59 0.22
CA ALA A 112 1.93 7.20 -0.11
C ALA A 112 2.79 7.41 1.14
N ILE A 113 2.20 7.89 2.24
CA ILE A 113 2.90 8.08 3.52
C ILE A 113 3.35 6.73 4.10
N ALA A 114 2.46 5.73 4.14
CA ALA A 114 2.80 4.39 4.61
C ALA A 114 3.88 3.74 3.74
N GLY A 115 3.78 3.93 2.42
CA GLY A 115 4.79 3.51 1.44
C GLY A 115 6.16 4.09 1.72
N TRP A 116 6.23 5.40 1.97
CA TRP A 116 7.48 6.09 2.34
C TRP A 116 8.06 5.55 3.65
N ILE A 117 7.24 5.39 4.69
CA ILE A 117 7.68 4.84 5.97
C ILE A 117 8.26 3.44 5.77
N VAL A 118 7.56 2.57 5.04
CA VAL A 118 7.99 1.19 4.81
C VAL A 118 9.18 1.10 3.84
N PHE A 119 9.35 2.06 2.93
CA PHE A 119 10.55 2.12 2.10
C PHE A 119 11.82 2.35 2.92
N PHE A 120 11.77 3.25 3.92
CA PHE A 120 12.93 3.56 4.76
C PHE A 120 13.09 2.63 5.97
N TRP A 121 11.99 2.21 6.60
CA TRP A 121 11.97 1.43 7.85
C TRP A 121 11.44 0.00 7.68
N GLY A 122 11.01 -0.42 6.49
CA GLY A 122 10.39 -1.72 6.28
C GLY A 122 11.31 -2.89 6.62
N GLN A 123 12.56 -2.84 6.19
CA GLN A 123 13.56 -3.84 6.58
C GLN A 123 13.76 -3.88 8.10
N GLN A 124 13.86 -2.73 8.75
CA GLN A 124 14.03 -2.64 10.20
C GLN A 124 12.81 -3.17 10.95
N MET A 125 11.60 -2.96 10.44
CA MET A 125 10.37 -3.53 11.01
C MET A 125 10.33 -5.06 10.85
N ILE A 126 10.72 -5.58 9.69
CA ILE A 126 10.76 -7.02 9.43
C ILE A 126 11.83 -7.67 10.30
N ASP A 127 13.03 -7.08 10.39
CA ASP A 127 14.11 -7.57 11.23
C ASP A 127 13.73 -7.51 12.72
N ALA A 128 13.09 -6.42 13.17
CA ALA A 128 12.57 -6.33 14.53
C ALA A 128 11.52 -7.40 14.81
N TYR A 129 10.63 -7.70 13.86
CA TYR A 129 9.63 -8.76 13.98
C TYR A 129 10.26 -10.16 14.04
N LEU A 130 11.24 -10.43 13.17
CA LEU A 130 11.97 -11.71 13.16
C LEU A 130 12.76 -11.91 14.47
N LYS A 131 13.38 -10.84 14.98
CA LYS A 131 14.11 -10.86 16.25
C LYS A 131 13.18 -11.01 17.46
N PHE A 132 12.00 -10.39 17.42
CA PHE A 132 11.00 -10.51 18.49
C PHE A 132 10.28 -11.87 18.48
N SER A 133 10.09 -12.47 17.30
CA SER A 133 9.49 -13.80 17.14
C SER A 133 10.45 -14.96 17.41
N GLY A 134 11.74 -14.69 17.68
CA GLY A 134 12.74 -15.71 18.01
C GLY A 134 13.15 -16.59 16.81
N LEU A 135 12.91 -16.13 15.59
CA LEU A 135 13.26 -16.81 14.34
C LEU A 135 14.62 -16.37 13.76
N ALA A 136 15.35 -15.50 14.48
CA ALA A 136 16.67 -14.98 14.12
C ALA A 136 17.75 -15.42 15.12
#